data_AF-A0A0P1HC71-F1
#
_entry.id   AF-A0A0P1HC71-F1
#
_cell.length_a   1.000
_cell.length_b   1.000
_cell.length_c   1.000
_cell.angle_alpha   90.00
_cell.angle_beta   90.00
_cell.angle_gamma   90.00
#
_symmetry.space_group_name_H-M   'P 1'
#
loop_
_entity.id
_entity.type
_entity.pdbx_description
1 polymer ?
#
loop_
_entity_poly.entity_id
_entity_poly.type
_entity_poly.pdbx_seq_one_letter_code
_entity_poly.pdbx_strand_id
1 'polypeptide(L)'
;MAEHHKEGQRRRKAHLAGHPEWMEYPRTRPRALKAGVDFFFTGRMCKNRHYNLRTVLGSRCVACESQTQDISPSLEAFLQDWLHKS
;
A
#
# COMPACT_ATOMS: atom_id res chain seq x y z
N MET A 1 15.09 16.23 -3.37
CA MET A 1 14.36 15.73 -4.56
C MET A 1 13.88 14.27 -4.45
N ALA A 2 14.57 13.38 -3.73
CA ALA A 2 14.18 11.96 -3.61
C ALA A 2 12.89 11.67 -2.82
N GLU A 3 12.52 12.50 -1.84
CA GLU A 3 11.32 12.27 -1.00
C GLU A 3 10.01 12.52 -1.75
N HIS A 4 9.97 13.54 -2.62
CA HIS A 4 8.80 13.81 -3.49
C HIS A 4 8.51 12.67 -4.46
N HIS A 5 9.55 12.01 -4.98
CA HIS A 5 9.39 10.86 -5.87
C HIS A 5 8.77 9.64 -5.14
N LYS A 6 9.13 9.42 -3.87
CA LYS A 6 8.59 8.31 -3.06
C LYS A 6 7.14 8.56 -2.62
N GLU A 7 6.78 9.80 -2.34
CA GLU A 7 5.39 10.24 -2.05
C GLU A 7 4.48 9.98 -3.26
N GLY A 8 4.94 10.37 -4.46
CA GLY A 8 4.21 10.16 -5.71
C GLY A 8 3.94 8.68 -6.00
N GLN A 9 4.92 7.81 -5.77
CA GLN A 9 4.74 6.36 -5.92
C GLN A 9 3.69 5.80 -4.95
N ARG A 10 3.69 6.23 -3.68
CA ARG A 10 2.72 5.78 -2.68
C ARG A 10 1.29 6.18 -3.07
N ARG A 11 1.10 7.44 -3.49
CA ARG A 11 -0.20 7.95 -3.94
C ARG A 11 -0.72 7.17 -5.15
N ARG A 12 0.13 6.93 -6.15
CA ARG A 12 -0.24 6.15 -7.35
C ARG A 12 -0.71 4.75 -7.00
N LYS A 13 -0.05 4.08 -6.04
CA LYS A 13 -0.43 2.73 -5.60
C LYS A 13 -1.71 2.70 -4.77
N ALA A 14 -1.99 3.72 -3.95
CA ALA A 14 -3.28 3.88 -3.29
C ALA A 14 -4.44 3.98 -4.29
N HIS A 15 -4.28 4.83 -5.33
CA HIS A 15 -5.28 4.97 -6.40
C HIS A 15 -5.44 3.68 -7.21
N LEU A 16 -4.34 2.98 -7.52
CA LEU A 16 -4.38 1.70 -8.24
C LEU A 16 -5.17 0.63 -7.47
N ALA A 17 -5.11 0.65 -6.13
CA ALA A 17 -5.88 -0.25 -5.28
C ALA A 17 -7.35 0.19 -5.10
N GLY A 18 -7.77 1.31 -5.70
CA GLY A 18 -9.11 1.87 -5.52
C GLY A 18 -9.34 2.57 -4.18
N HIS A 19 -8.27 2.77 -3.39
CA HIS A 19 -8.34 3.31 -2.03
C HIS A 19 -7.46 4.57 -1.88
N PRO A 20 -7.84 5.71 -2.47
CA PRO A 20 -7.08 6.96 -2.31
C PRO A 20 -6.97 7.42 -0.85
N GLU A 21 -7.93 7.06 0.01
CA GLU A 21 -7.96 7.36 1.45
C GLU A 21 -6.77 6.76 2.22
N TRP A 22 -6.12 5.72 1.69
CA TRP A 22 -4.94 5.13 2.33
C TRP A 22 -3.73 6.08 2.43
N MET A 23 -3.77 7.21 1.73
CA MET A 23 -2.75 8.24 1.86
C MET A 23 -2.76 8.96 3.21
N GLU A 24 -3.91 9.01 3.88
CA GLU A 24 -4.06 9.63 5.21
C GLU A 24 -3.38 8.81 6.31
N TYR A 25 -3.24 7.49 6.09
CA TYR A 25 -2.55 6.63 7.02
C TYR A 25 -1.06 6.98 7.10
N PRO A 26 -0.41 6.77 8.26
CA PRO A 26 1.02 6.98 8.37
C PRO A 26 1.81 6.03 7.45
N ARG A 27 2.97 6.50 7.00
CA ARG A 27 3.83 5.72 6.07
C ARG A 27 4.52 4.53 6.73
N THR A 28 4.83 4.64 8.03
CA THR A 28 5.67 3.66 8.76
C THR A 28 5.02 3.30 10.08
N ARG A 29 5.32 2.08 10.57
CA ARG A 29 4.84 1.59 11.86
C ARG A 29 5.13 2.54 13.04
N PRO A 30 6.34 3.11 13.21
CA PRO A 30 6.59 4.06 14.29
C PRO A 30 5.72 5.32 14.20
N ARG A 31 5.41 5.79 12.99
CA ARG A 31 4.51 6.94 12.80
C ARG A 31 3.06 6.58 13.12
N ALA A 32 2.62 5.37 12.79
CA ALA A 32 1.29 4.87 13.16
C ALA A 32 1.12 4.74 14.68
N LEU A 33 2.12 4.16 15.36
CA LEU A 33 2.14 4.12 16.83
C LEU A 33 2.07 5.53 17.44
N LYS A 34 2.86 6.47 16.92
CA LYS A 34 2.84 7.87 17.40
C LYS A 34 1.50 8.57 17.14
N ALA A 35 0.84 8.24 16.03
CA ALA A 35 -0.46 8.78 15.66
C ALA A 35 -1.64 8.07 16.35
N GLY A 36 -1.40 6.97 17.08
CA GLY A 36 -2.45 6.20 17.75
C GLY A 36 -3.37 5.44 16.79
N VAL A 37 -2.88 5.06 15.61
CA VAL A 37 -3.64 4.29 14.61
C VAL A 37 -3.10 2.88 14.48
N ASP A 38 -3.98 1.91 14.28
CA ASP A 38 -3.63 0.48 14.21
C ASP A 38 -3.05 0.04 12.86
N PHE A 39 -3.10 0.92 11.85
CA PHE A 39 -2.69 0.60 10.48
C PHE A 39 -1.75 1.64 9.90
N PHE A 40 -0.94 1.22 8.94
CA PHE A 40 -0.05 2.09 8.17
C PHE A 40 0.00 1.68 6.70
N PHE A 41 0.18 2.65 5.81
CA PHE A 41 0.27 2.41 4.38
C PHE A 41 1.66 2.75 3.84
N THR A 42 2.40 1.71 3.45
CA THR A 42 3.77 1.90 2.94
C THR A 42 3.83 2.23 1.45
N GLY A 43 2.76 1.96 0.69
CA GLY A 43 2.78 1.98 -0.78
C GLY A 43 3.60 0.86 -1.42
N ARG A 44 4.11 -0.10 -0.62
CA ARG A 44 4.90 -1.23 -1.09
C ARG A 44 4.07 -2.50 -1.11
N MET A 45 4.20 -3.23 -2.21
CA MET A 45 3.59 -4.54 -2.39
C MET A 45 4.08 -5.51 -1.31
N CYS A 46 3.20 -6.36 -0.78
CA CYS A 46 3.58 -7.42 0.15
C CYS A 46 4.19 -8.64 -0.58
N LYS A 47 4.69 -9.63 0.17
CA LYS A 47 5.28 -10.85 -0.40
C LYS A 47 4.27 -11.65 -1.25
N ASN A 48 2.99 -11.58 -0.87
CA ASN A 48 1.89 -12.22 -1.58
C ASN A 48 1.28 -11.32 -2.67
N ARG A 49 2.00 -10.26 -3.09
CA ARG A 49 1.63 -9.34 -4.17
C ARG A 49 0.45 -8.40 -3.91
N HIS A 50 0.01 -8.25 -2.66
CA HIS A 50 -1.07 -7.32 -2.32
C HIS A 50 -0.56 -5.89 -2.14
N TYR A 51 -1.32 -4.90 -2.64
CA TYR A 51 -1.23 -3.50 -2.22
C TYR A 51 -2.33 -3.24 -1.20
N ASN A 52 -1.99 -3.27 0.08
CA ASN A 52 -2.94 -3.02 1.17
C ASN A 52 -2.23 -2.40 2.38
N LEU A 53 -3.02 -1.90 3.33
CA LEU A 53 -2.61 -1.50 4.67
C LEU A 53 -1.87 -2.62 5.39
N ARG A 54 -1.05 -2.22 6.35
CA ARG A 54 -0.34 -3.12 7.25
C ARG A 54 -0.71 -2.83 8.69
N THR A 55 -0.89 -3.89 9.46
CA THR A 55 -1.17 -3.83 10.90
C THR A 55 0.06 -3.39 11.67
N VAL A 56 -0.12 -2.49 12.64
CA VAL A 56 0.96 -2.11 13.57
C VAL A 56 1.38 -3.32 14.42
N LEU A 57 0.42 -4.15 14.80
CA LEU A 57 0.64 -5.41 15.50
C LEU A 57 1.13 -6.48 14.51
N GLY A 58 2.46 -6.63 14.39
CA GLY A 58 3.09 -7.66 13.56
C GLY A 58 3.45 -7.26 12.13
N SER A 59 3.13 -6.03 11.67
CA SER A 59 3.49 -5.54 10.33
C SER A 59 2.95 -6.39 9.17
N ARG A 60 1.85 -7.10 9.42
CA ARG A 60 1.23 -8.02 8.46
C ARG A 60 0.30 -7.24 7.53
N CYS A 61 0.18 -7.72 6.31
CA CYS A 61 -0.70 -7.11 5.32
C CYS A 61 -2.14 -7.53 5.62
N VAL A 62 -3.06 -6.56 5.66
CA VAL A 62 -4.48 -6.83 5.99
C VAL A 62 -5.10 -7.83 5.01
N ALA A 63 -4.80 -7.71 3.71
CA ALA A 63 -5.21 -8.69 2.70
C ALA A 63 -4.62 -10.10 2.90
N CYS A 64 -3.47 -10.23 3.56
CA CYS A 64 -2.91 -11.56 3.85
C CYS A 64 -3.56 -12.20 5.09
N GLU A 65 -3.98 -11.38 6.07
CA GLU A 65 -4.64 -11.88 7.28
C GLU A 65 -6.14 -12.09 7.07
N SER A 66 -6.77 -11.28 6.23
CA SER A 66 -8.18 -11.38 5.89
C SER A 66 -8.37 -11.98 4.50
N GLN A 67 -9.10 -13.11 4.42
CA GLN A 67 -9.43 -13.76 3.14
C GLN A 67 -10.38 -12.94 2.25
N THR A 68 -10.97 -11.86 2.78
CA THR A 68 -12.04 -11.09 2.12
C THR A 68 -11.56 -9.82 1.40
N GLN A 69 -10.29 -9.43 1.50
CA GLN A 69 -9.78 -8.17 0.95
C GLN A 69 -8.59 -8.37 0.01
N ASP A 70 -8.73 -9.26 -0.98
CA ASP A 70 -7.78 -9.30 -2.10
C ASP A 70 -8.08 -8.17 -3.10
N ILE A 71 -7.63 -6.97 -2.74
CA ILE A 71 -7.68 -5.76 -3.59
C ILE A 71 -6.42 -5.66 -4.46
N SER A 72 -5.77 -6.80 -4.74
CA SER A 72 -4.64 -6.83 -5.65
C SER A 72 -5.10 -6.38 -7.04
N PRO A 73 -4.33 -5.53 -7.73
CA PRO A 73 -4.55 -5.32 -9.15
C PRO A 73 -4.50 -6.69 -9.83
N SER A 74 -5.42 -6.92 -10.76
CA SER A 74 -5.37 -8.11 -11.60
C SER A 74 -4.00 -8.22 -12.27
N LEU A 75 -3.60 -9.44 -12.64
CA LEU A 75 -2.35 -9.67 -13.38
C LEU A 75 -2.25 -8.73 -14.59
N GLU A 76 -3.39 -8.47 -15.25
CA GLU A 76 -3.49 -7.58 -16.39
C GLU A 76 -3.21 -6.11 -16.05
N ALA A 77 -3.78 -5.59 -14.97
CA ALA A 77 -3.48 -4.24 -14.47
C ALA A 77 -2.00 -4.09 -14.07
N PHE A 78 -1.40 -5.16 -13.53
CA PHE A 78 0.03 -5.18 -13.24
C PHE A 78 0.90 -5.16 -14.51
N LEU A 79 0.54 -5.94 -15.54
CA LEU A 79 1.24 -5.97 -16.83
C LEU A 79 1.16 -4.63 -17.57
N GLN A 80 0.00 -3.98 -17.57
CA GLN A 80 -0.17 -2.66 -18.17
C GLN A 80 0.67 -1.59 -17.47
N ASP A 81 0.75 -1.57 -16.13
CA ASP A 81 1.64 -0.63 -15.42
C ASP A 81 3.11 -0.83 -15.80
N TRP A 82 3.52 -2.07 -16.05
CA TRP A 82 4.90 -2.40 -16.41
C TRP A 82 5.24 -2.02 -17.85
N LEU A 83 4.33 -2.26 -18.81
CA LEU A 83 4.54 -1.94 -20.23
C LEU A 83 4.58 -0.43 -20.50
N HIS A 84 3.75 0.38 -19.84
CA HIS A 84 3.70 1.84 -20.04
C HIS A 84 4.80 2.61 -19.30
N LYS A 85 5.74 1.90 -18.65
CA LYS A 85 6.88 2.48 -17.92
C LYS A 85 8.19 2.40 -18.71
N SER A 86 8.13 2.09 -20.01
CA SER A 86 9.24 2.13 -20.97
C SER A 86 9.36 3.49 -21.63
#